data_AF-W2TFS3-F1
#
_entry.id   AF-W2TFS3-F1
#
_cell.length_a   1.000
_cell.length_b   1.000
_cell.length_c   1.000
_cell.angle_alpha   90.00
_cell.angle_beta   90.00
_cell.angle_gamma   90.00
#
_symmetry.space_group_name_H-M   'P 1'
#
loop_
_entity.id
_entity.type
_entity.pdbx_description
1 polymer ?
#
loop_
_entity_poly.entity_id
_entity_poly.type
_entity_poly.pdbx_seq_one_letter_code
_entity_poly.pdbx_strand_id
1 'polypeptide(L)'
;VTYAVHPIYVSELSPTSVRSLFFSIINVPQSIGIIVAPYLRHLDIGPEYTKYVAVGVLCIISGLLCVFLPETKDRPLPPDIKTASDNFTADWRDREELM
;
A
#
# COMPACT_ATOMS: atom_id res chain seq x y z
N VAL A 1 12.37 -0.96 10.93
CA VAL A 1 12.70 -0.61 9.52
C VAL A 1 11.44 -0.33 8.71
N THR A 2 10.47 -1.26 8.62
CA THR A 2 9.23 -1.08 7.84
C THR A 2 8.42 0.17 8.21
N TYR A 3 8.26 0.50 9.49
CA TYR A 3 7.52 1.70 9.94
C TYR A 3 8.15 3.03 9.51
N ALA A 4 9.48 3.06 9.35
CA ALA A 4 10.20 4.27 8.94
C ALA A 4 10.21 4.45 7.41
N VAL A 5 10.20 3.34 6.66
CA VAL A 5 10.22 3.34 5.19
C VAL A 5 8.83 3.64 4.61
N HIS A 6 7.76 3.23 5.31
CA HIS A 6 6.38 3.43 4.87
C HIS A 6 6.02 4.91 4.56
N PRO A 7 6.24 5.88 5.45
CA PRO A 7 5.92 7.29 5.16
C PRO A 7 6.77 7.87 4.02
N ILE A 8 8.00 7.36 3.81
CA ILE A 8 8.87 7.77 2.71
C ILE A 8 8.26 7.30 1.38
N TYR A 9 7.89 6.02 1.28
CA TYR A 9 7.20 5.47 0.11
C TYR A 9 5.90 6.22 -0.21
N VAL A 10 5.10 6.54 0.81
CA VAL A 10 3.85 7.30 0.63
C VAL A 10 4.14 8.72 0.15
N SER A 11 5.22 9.34 0.63
CA SER A 11 5.61 10.69 0.21
C SER A 11 6.15 10.75 -1.22
N GLU A 12 6.75 9.66 -1.69
CA GLU A 12 7.24 9.49 -3.06
C GLU A 12 6.13 9.08 -4.03
N LEU A 13 5.11 8.36 -3.59
CA LEU A 13 4.02 7.93 -4.46
C LEU A 13 2.92 8.99 -4.63
N SER A 14 2.80 9.93 -3.68
CA SER A 14 1.70 10.90 -3.65
C SER A 14 2.14 12.35 -3.95
N PRO A 15 1.42 13.07 -4.83
CA PRO A 15 1.63 14.51 -5.01
C PRO A 15 1.23 15.27 -3.74
N THR A 16 1.91 16.39 -3.49
CA THR A 16 1.82 17.20 -2.25
C THR A 16 0.39 17.57 -1.85
N SER A 17 -0.50 17.78 -2.82
CA SER A 17 -1.91 18.14 -2.61
C SER A 17 -2.76 17.06 -1.94
N VAL A 18 -2.38 15.77 -2.05
CA VAL A 18 -3.15 14.62 -1.54
C VAL A 18 -2.41 13.81 -0.50
N ARG A 19 -1.16 14.15 -0.20
CA ARG A 19 -0.32 13.40 0.75
C ARG A 19 -0.97 13.18 2.12
N SER A 20 -1.65 14.20 2.66
CA SER A 20 -2.40 14.10 3.92
C SER A 20 -3.60 13.16 3.84
N LEU A 21 -4.26 13.08 2.69
CA LEU A 21 -5.36 12.14 2.44
C LEU A 21 -4.85 10.69 2.36
N PHE A 22 -3.76 10.46 1.61
CA PHE A 22 -3.10 9.15 1.54
C PHE A 22 -2.69 8.63 2.92
N PHE A 23 -2.08 9.50 3.73
CA PHE A 23 -1.69 9.14 5.10
C PHE A 23 -2.90 8.76 5.96
N SER A 24 -4.04 9.44 5.77
CA SER A 24 -5.28 9.14 6.48
C SER A 24 -5.87 7.79 6.07
N ILE A 25 -5.90 7.49 4.76
CA ILE A 25 -6.42 6.23 4.20
C ILE A 25 -5.61 5.03 4.70
N ILE A 26 -4.28 5.16 4.77
CA ILE A 26 -3.39 4.09 5.24
C ILE A 26 -3.55 3.82 6.74
N ASN A 27 -3.87 4.84 7.53
CA ASN A 27 -4.00 4.69 8.98
C ASN A 27 -5.29 3.94 9.39
N VAL A 28 -6.33 3.95 8.55
CA VAL A 28 -7.59 3.22 8.81
C VAL A 28 -7.37 1.70 8.97
N PRO A 29 -6.79 0.96 8.01
CA PRO A 29 -6.54 -0.47 8.17
C PRO A 29 -5.52 -0.76 9.28
N GLN A 30 -4.56 0.12 9.52
CA GLN A 30 -3.62 0.00 10.64
C GLN A 30 -4.37 0.01 11.98
N SER A 31 -5.32 0.94 12.15
CA SER A 31 -6.13 1.03 13.37
C SER A 31 -7.03 -0.19 13.56
N ILE A 32 -7.62 -0.72 12.48
CA ILE A 32 -8.40 -1.97 12.52
C ILE A 32 -7.52 -3.13 13.00
N GLY A 33 -6.28 -3.26 12.49
CA GLY A 33 -5.34 -4.28 12.93
C GLY A 33 -5.01 -4.20 14.43
N ILE A 34 -4.83 -2.97 14.96
CA ILE A 34 -4.59 -2.74 16.38
C ILE A 34 -5.79 -3.16 17.23
N ILE A 35 -7.02 -2.87 16.77
CA ILE A 35 -8.25 -3.28 17.46
C ILE A 35 -8.39 -4.80 17.43
N VAL A 36 -8.05 -5.46 16.33
CA VAL A 36 -8.16 -6.93 16.18
C VAL A 36 -7.09 -7.68 16.98
N ALA A 37 -5.93 -7.06 17.26
CA ALA A 37 -4.82 -7.69 17.97
C ALA A 37 -5.17 -8.28 19.36
N PRO A 38 -5.84 -7.57 20.29
CA PRO A 38 -6.25 -8.14 21.58
C PRO A 38 -7.37 -9.18 21.44
N TYR A 39 -8.21 -9.08 20.39
CA TYR A 39 -9.26 -10.08 20.11
C TYR A 39 -8.65 -11.42 19.70
N LEU A 40 -7.60 -11.41 18.87
CA LEU A 40 -6.86 -12.63 18.52
C LEU A 40 -6.26 -13.35 19.73
N ARG A 41 -6.03 -12.63 20.84
CA ARG A 41 -5.56 -13.21 22.10
C ARG A 41 -6.69 -13.80 22.95
N HIS A 42 -7.90 -13.25 22.85
CA HIS A 42 -9.10 -13.69 23.58
C HIS A 42 -9.98 -14.68 22.82
N LEU A 43 -9.76 -14.85 21.51
CA LEU A 43 -10.41 -15.88 20.71
C LEU A 43 -9.90 -17.27 21.11
N ASP A 44 -10.58 -17.91 22.05
CA ASP A 44 -10.40 -19.33 22.40
C ASP A 44 -11.22 -20.21 21.43
N ILE A 45 -10.91 -20.10 20.13
CA ILE A 45 -11.58 -20.86 19.07
C ILE A 45 -10.65 -22.00 18.65
N GLY A 46 -10.56 -23.03 19.49
CA GLY A 46 -9.87 -24.29 19.18
C GLY A 46 -8.35 -24.28 19.44
N PRO A 47 -7.56 -25.14 18.75
CA PRO A 47 -6.14 -25.33 19.06
C PRO A 47 -5.35 -24.03 18.87
N GLU A 48 -4.39 -23.81 19.76
CA GLU A 48 -3.64 -22.56 19.93
C GLU A 48 -2.90 -22.08 18.67
N TYR A 49 -2.73 -22.96 17.68
CA TYR A 49 -2.04 -22.68 16.42
C TYR A 49 -2.87 -21.89 15.41
N THR A 50 -4.21 -21.92 15.52
CA THR A 50 -5.12 -21.31 14.53
C THR A 50 -4.90 -19.81 14.37
N LYS A 51 -4.66 -19.09 15.48
CA LYS A 51 -4.37 -17.64 15.49
C LYS A 51 -3.07 -17.29 14.77
N TYR A 52 -2.04 -18.12 14.90
CA TYR A 52 -0.75 -17.89 14.25
C TYR A 52 -0.81 -18.13 12.73
N VAL A 53 -1.55 -19.17 12.30
CA VAL A 53 -1.75 -19.45 10.88
C VAL A 53 -2.53 -18.32 10.20
N ALA A 54 -3.57 -17.78 10.85
CA ALA A 54 -4.33 -16.66 10.31
C ALA A 54 -3.46 -15.42 10.07
N VAL A 55 -2.63 -15.04 11.03
CA VAL A 55 -1.68 -13.91 10.87
C VAL A 55 -0.63 -14.21 9.80
N GLY A 56 -0.13 -15.44 9.74
CA GLY A 56 0.83 -15.88 8.72
C GLY A 56 0.28 -15.74 7.30
N VAL A 57 -0.97 -16.16 7.07
CA VAL A 57 -1.63 -16.01 5.76
C VAL A 57 -1.82 -14.53 5.39
N LEU A 58 -2.21 -13.68 6.35
CA LEU A 58 -2.31 -12.23 6.12
C LEU A 58 -0.96 -11.61 5.73
N CYS A 59 0.14 -12.04 6.36
CA CYS A 59 1.48 -11.60 5.97
C CYS A 59 1.86 -12.03 4.55
N ILE A 60 1.54 -13.27 4.15
CA ILE A 60 1.82 -13.74 2.78
C ILE A 60 1.02 -12.93 1.76
N ILE A 61 -0.27 -12.69 2.01
CA ILE A 61 -1.11 -11.88 1.12
C ILE A 61 -0.55 -10.46 0.99
N SER A 62 -0.16 -9.84 2.10
CA SER A 62 0.46 -8.50 2.09
C SER A 62 1.78 -8.48 1.30
N GLY A 63 2.62 -9.50 1.45
CA GLY A 63 3.86 -9.64 0.68
C GLY A 63 3.59 -9.81 -0.82
N LEU A 64 2.60 -10.63 -1.19
CA LEU A 64 2.19 -10.82 -2.58
C LEU A 64 1.68 -9.51 -3.20
N LEU A 65 0.90 -8.74 -2.44
CA LEU A 65 0.38 -7.46 -2.87
C LEU A 65 1.50 -6.41 -3.03
N CYS A 66 2.54 -6.50 -2.20
CA CYS A 66 3.74 -5.66 -2.31
C CYS A 66 4.53 -5.96 -3.60
N VAL A 67 4.59 -7.22 -4.04
CA VAL A 67 5.21 -7.60 -5.32
C VAL A 67 4.42 -7.05 -6.51
N PHE A 68 3.11 -6.90 -6.36
CA PHE A 68 2.25 -6.26 -7.36
C PHE A 68 2.42 -4.74 -7.42
N LEU A 69 3.09 -4.12 -6.46
CA LEU A 69 3.38 -2.70 -6.47
C LEU A 69 4.55 -2.48 -7.45
N PRO A 70 4.30 -1.85 -8.62
CA PRO A 70 5.37 -1.60 -9.60
C PRO A 70 6.45 -0.75 -8.94
N GLU A 71 7.70 -1.14 -9.14
CA GLU A 71 8.86 -0.48 -8.57
C GLU A 71 8.87 1.02 -8.96
N THR A 72 8.66 1.90 -7.97
CA THR A 72 8.61 3.37 -8.14
C THR A 72 10.01 4.00 -8.22
N LYS A 73 11.06 3.21 -8.34
CA LYS A 73 12.42 3.73 -8.52
C LYS A 73 12.56 4.14 -10.00
N ASP A 74 12.98 5.39 -10.24
CA ASP A 74 13.28 5.98 -11.57
C ASP A 74 12.16 6.69 -12.37
N ARG A 75 10.98 6.97 -11.81
CA ARG A 75 10.02 7.91 -12.47
C ARG A 75 10.03 9.31 -11.83
N PRO A 76 10.32 10.39 -12.59
CA PRO A 76 10.30 11.75 -12.06
C PRO A 76 8.86 12.14 -11.69
N LEU A 77 8.66 12.54 -10.44
CA LEU A 77 7.35 12.85 -9.87
C LEU A 77 6.73 14.09 -10.53
N PRO A 78 5.58 13.97 -11.22
CA PRO A 78 4.81 15.12 -11.63
C PRO A 78 4.24 15.81 -10.37
N PRO A 79 4.35 17.13 -10.26
CA PRO A 79 3.94 17.87 -9.05
C PRO A 79 2.41 17.91 -8.83
N ASP A 80 1.60 17.46 -9.80
CA ASP A 80 0.14 17.55 -9.74
C ASP A 80 -0.56 16.30 -10.33
N ILE A 81 -1.73 15.95 -9.80
CA ILE A 81 -2.57 14.82 -10.23
C ILE A 81 -2.99 15.01 -11.70
N LYS A 82 -3.15 16.26 -12.15
CA LYS A 82 -3.42 16.55 -13.57
C LYS A 82 -2.25 16.15 -14.46
N THR A 83 -1.01 16.44 -14.05
CA THR A 83 0.19 16.08 -14.83
C THR A 83 0.47 14.58 -14.75
N ALA A 84 0.14 13.91 -13.65
CA ALA A 84 0.22 12.45 -13.54
C ALA A 84 -0.80 11.75 -14.46
N SER A 85 -2.04 12.25 -14.52
CA SER A 85 -3.04 11.77 -15.48
C SER A 85 -2.58 12.02 -16.92
N ASP A 86 -2.06 13.21 -17.23
CA ASP A 86 -1.64 13.57 -18.58
C ASP A 86 -0.46 12.71 -19.07
N ASN A 87 0.55 12.46 -18.21
CA ASN A 87 1.67 11.56 -18.48
C ASN A 87 1.22 10.10 -18.65
N PHE A 88 0.20 9.66 -17.92
CA PHE A 88 -0.37 8.33 -18.08
C PHE A 88 -1.08 8.20 -19.43
N THR A 89 -1.92 9.18 -19.81
CA THR A 89 -2.54 9.21 -21.16
C THR A 89 -1.52 9.35 -22.29
N ALA A 90 -0.42 10.08 -22.09
CA ALA A 90 0.66 10.16 -23.06
C ALA A 90 1.35 8.80 -23.25
N ASP A 91 1.65 8.07 -22.17
CA ASP A 91 2.21 6.71 -22.21
C ASP A 91 1.31 5.73 -23.00
N TRP A 92 -0.02 5.78 -22.80
CA TRP A 92 -0.96 4.97 -23.57
C TRP A 92 -1.02 5.36 -25.04
N ARG A 93 -0.92 6.65 -25.37
CA ARG A 93 -0.93 7.15 -26.74
C ARG A 93 0.34 6.75 -27.50
N ASP A 94 1.51 6.83 -26.85
CA ASP A 94 2.77 6.35 -27.43
C ASP A 94 2.79 4.83 -27.59
N ARG A 95 2.10 4.09 -26.71
CA ARG A 95 1.92 2.63 -26.83
C ARG A 95 0.98 2.24 -27.98
N GLU A 96 -0.01 3.08 -28.31
CA GLU A 96 -0.88 2.91 -29.48
C GLU A 96 -0.18 3.23 -30.81
N GLU A 97 0.74 4.21 -30.84
CA GLU A 97 1.51 4.53 -32.06
C GLU A 97 2.58 3.49 -32.42
N LEU A 98 2.92 2.58 -31.49
CA LEU A 98 3.89 1.50 -31.68
C LEU A 98 3.25 0.13 -32.05
N MET A 99 1.92 0.08 -32.24
CA MET A 99 1.16 -1.09 -32.71
C MET A 99 0.59 -0.87 -34.11
#